data_AF-A0A8B6BGS3-F1
#
_entry.id   AF-A0A8B6BGS3-F1
#
_cell.length_a   1.000
_cell.length_b   1.000
_cell.length_c   1.000
_cell.angle_alpha   90.00
_cell.angle_beta   90.00
_cell.angle_gamma   90.00
#
_symmetry.space_group_name_H-M   'P 1'
#
loop_
_entity.id
_entity.type
_entity.pdbx_description
1 polymer ?
#
loop_
_entity_poly.entity_id
_entity_poly.type
_entity_poly.pdbx_seq_one_letter_code
_entity_poly.pdbx_strand_id
1 'polypeptide(L)'
;MLILHQISKLMGNKLPPILYLQADNCWRENKNRYVLGFCELLVHQRIFNEVHLSFLPVGHTHEDVDAAFSRIAETLRRNDAETMPRLKEMLPNVKDIEAIYDIRSWITSSLNDIRKHTKPLHYKFIRDLATHNVKMQYKAFQDSEWKTEHGIIQLISGKPNLPKGIPKVINPLFEKIDINKIKSRIPQWQCLFTDQIEHTEQKWWGGFLGHLEKIRDSLPYRRTKVLSKAKWILPLLPKQQLKRQGPSVDQDIPAELRRLLENEREECFVQVQPKQQKKTSKGNRKESEGIM
;
A
#
# COMPACT_ATOMS: atom_id res chain seq x y z
N MET A 1 -7.37 -0.13 -3.47
CA MET A 1 -8.51 -0.94 -3.93
C MET A 1 -9.86 -0.26 -3.71
N LEU A 2 -10.20 0.15 -2.48
CA LEU A 2 -11.47 0.86 -2.20
C LEU A 2 -11.66 2.10 -3.09
N ILE A 3 -10.62 2.93 -3.19
CA ILE A 3 -10.61 4.14 -4.03
C ILE A 3 -10.83 3.78 -5.51
N LEU A 4 -10.10 2.80 -6.05
CA LEU A 4 -10.26 2.34 -7.43
C LEU A 4 -11.68 1.88 -7.74
N HIS A 5 -12.34 1.20 -6.80
CA HIS A 5 -13.74 0.78 -6.97
C HIS A 5 -14.71 1.95 -6.97
N GLN A 6 -14.47 2.95 -6.12
CA GLN A 6 -15.27 4.18 -6.11
C GLN A 6 -15.09 4.96 -7.42
N ILE A 7 -13.85 5.13 -7.87
CA ILE A 7 -13.55 5.75 -9.17
C ILE A 7 -14.22 4.97 -10.29
N SER A 8 -14.10 3.64 -10.30
CA SER A 8 -14.77 2.78 -11.28
C SER A 8 -16.28 3.02 -11.32
N LYS A 9 -16.94 3.13 -10.16
CA LYS A 9 -18.37 3.44 -10.10
C LYS A 9 -18.70 4.81 -10.66
N LEU A 10 -17.90 5.84 -10.34
CA LEU A 10 -18.06 7.19 -10.88
C LEU A 10 -17.86 7.25 -12.40
N MET A 11 -17.00 6.38 -12.93
CA MET A 11 -16.69 6.27 -14.36
C MET A 11 -17.56 5.23 -15.11
N GLY A 12 -18.74 4.87 -14.58
CA GLY A 12 -19.67 3.96 -15.25
C GLY A 12 -19.19 2.50 -15.31
N ASN A 13 -18.61 2.01 -14.21
CA ASN A 13 -18.01 0.68 -14.04
C ASN A 13 -16.85 0.38 -15.00
N LYS A 14 -16.03 1.41 -15.28
CA LYS A 14 -14.82 1.30 -16.10
C LYS A 14 -13.64 1.93 -15.38
N LEU A 15 -12.44 1.46 -15.69
CA LEU A 15 -11.18 2.09 -15.28
C LEU A 15 -10.37 2.43 -16.52
N PRO A 16 -9.58 3.52 -16.50
CA PRO A 16 -8.63 3.80 -17.58
C PRO A 16 -7.63 2.64 -17.73
N PRO A 17 -7.06 2.44 -18.92
CA PRO A 17 -6.13 1.34 -19.16
C PRO A 17 -4.78 1.54 -18.46
N ILE A 18 -4.43 2.79 -18.10
CA ILE A 18 -3.17 3.15 -17.46
C ILE A 18 -3.47 3.77 -16.10
N LEU A 19 -2.75 3.30 -15.07
CA LEU A 19 -2.79 3.88 -13.73
C LEU A 19 -1.48 4.61 -13.45
N TYR A 20 -1.55 5.88 -13.08
CA TYR A 20 -0.43 6.65 -12.56
C TYR A 20 -0.56 6.77 -11.04
N LEU A 21 0.50 6.37 -10.33
CA LEU A 21 0.62 6.48 -8.88
C LEU A 21 1.83 7.33 -8.56
N GLN A 22 1.64 8.31 -7.69
CA GLN A 22 2.70 9.11 -7.08
C GLN A 22 2.70 8.82 -5.58
N ALA A 23 3.88 8.59 -5.03
CA ALA A 23 4.05 8.25 -3.62
C ALA A 23 5.30 8.89 -3.05
N ASP A 24 5.33 9.10 -1.73
CA ASP A 24 6.54 9.53 -1.04
C ASP A 24 7.63 8.45 -1.13
N ASN A 25 8.89 8.86 -1.19
CA ASN A 25 10.07 8.02 -1.34
C ASN A 25 10.53 7.41 0.01
N CYS A 26 9.57 6.91 0.78
CA CYS A 26 9.81 6.23 2.05
C CYS A 26 10.04 4.72 1.81
N TRP A 27 11.27 4.25 2.02
CA TRP A 27 11.67 2.86 1.76
C TRP A 27 10.93 1.83 2.63
N ARG A 28 10.52 2.19 3.85
CA ARG A 28 9.82 1.27 4.75
C ARG A 28 8.36 1.07 4.37
N GLU A 29 7.75 2.09 3.77
CA GLU A 29 6.29 2.19 3.66
C GLU A 29 5.81 2.09 2.21
N ASN A 30 6.32 2.96 1.33
CA ASN A 30 5.84 3.07 -0.05
C ASN A 30 6.80 2.41 -1.05
N LYS A 31 8.11 2.60 -0.86
CA LYS A 31 9.13 2.09 -1.79
C LYS A 31 9.69 0.76 -1.32
N ASN A 32 8.84 -0.27 -1.41
CA ASN A 32 9.20 -1.63 -1.07
C ASN A 32 8.66 -2.64 -2.08
N ARG A 33 9.19 -3.86 -2.01
CA ARG A 33 8.82 -4.97 -2.90
C ARG A 33 7.32 -5.31 -2.91
N TYR A 34 6.59 -5.04 -1.82
CA TYR A 34 5.18 -5.39 -1.72
C TYR A 34 4.32 -4.43 -2.53
N VAL A 35 4.65 -3.14 -2.49
CA VAL A 35 3.99 -2.12 -3.32
C VAL A 35 4.29 -2.36 -4.80
N LEU A 36 5.55 -2.61 -5.13
CA LEU A 36 5.95 -2.95 -6.50
C LEU A 36 5.24 -4.23 -7.01
N GLY A 37 5.27 -5.29 -6.22
CA GLY A 37 4.58 -6.55 -6.54
C GLY A 37 3.06 -6.40 -6.62
N PHE A 38 2.47 -5.51 -5.83
CA PHE A 38 1.04 -5.21 -5.93
C PHE A 38 0.71 -4.44 -7.23
N CYS A 39 1.55 -3.50 -7.66
CA CYS A 39 1.39 -2.82 -8.95
C CYS A 39 1.47 -3.83 -10.11
N GLU A 40 2.44 -4.74 -10.07
CA GLU A 40 2.55 -5.83 -11.05
C GLU A 40 1.32 -6.75 -11.05
N LEU A 41 0.79 -7.08 -9.86
CA LEU A 41 -0.40 -7.91 -9.70
C LEU A 41 -1.62 -7.30 -10.39
N LEU A 42 -1.79 -5.97 -10.32
CA LEU A 42 -2.92 -5.29 -10.99
C LEU A 42 -2.87 -5.46 -12.52
N VAL A 43 -1.66 -5.48 -13.10
CA VAL A 43 -1.45 -5.72 -14.52
C VAL A 43 -1.70 -7.19 -14.88
N HIS A 44 -1.19 -8.14 -14.09
CA HIS A 44 -1.47 -9.57 -14.29
C HIS A 44 -2.96 -9.90 -14.21
N GLN A 45 -3.70 -9.25 -13.32
CA GLN A 45 -5.15 -9.41 -13.20
C GLN A 45 -5.95 -8.69 -14.30
N ARG A 46 -5.27 -8.00 -15.22
CA ARG A 46 -5.85 -7.21 -16.32
C ARG A 46 -6.76 -6.09 -15.82
N ILE A 47 -6.53 -5.57 -14.62
CA ILE A 47 -7.26 -4.40 -14.11
C ILE A 47 -6.75 -3.15 -14.85
N PHE A 48 -5.44 -3.11 -15.11
CA PHE A 48 -4.77 -2.11 -15.94
C PHE A 48 -3.91 -2.83 -16.99
N ASN A 49 -3.69 -2.17 -18.13
CA ASN A 49 -2.69 -2.57 -19.12
C ASN A 49 -1.29 -2.14 -18.67
N GLU A 50 -1.20 -0.95 -18.06
CA GLU A 50 0.04 -0.37 -17.56
C GLU A 50 -0.17 0.28 -16.18
N VAL A 51 0.82 0.15 -15.31
CA VAL A 51 0.88 0.86 -14.03
C VAL A 51 2.20 1.59 -13.92
N HIS A 52 2.14 2.91 -13.75
CA HIS A 52 3.28 3.76 -13.46
C HIS A 52 3.29 4.07 -11.96
N LEU A 53 4.43 3.86 -11.32
CA LEU A 53 4.68 4.24 -9.93
C LEU A 53 5.88 5.16 -9.89
N SER A 54 5.64 6.42 -9.52
CA SER A 54 6.64 7.46 -9.38
C SER A 54 6.80 7.85 -7.92
N PHE A 55 8.04 8.09 -7.52
CA PHE A 55 8.40 8.51 -6.17
C PHE A 55 8.89 9.95 -6.17
N LEU A 56 8.52 10.70 -5.14
CA LEU A 56 8.98 12.08 -4.94
C LEU A 56 10.51 12.10 -4.73
N PRO A 57 11.25 13.03 -5.37
CA PRO A 57 12.66 13.20 -5.04
C PRO A 57 12.80 13.76 -3.61
N VAL A 58 13.96 13.58 -2.99
CA VAL A 58 14.21 14.10 -1.64
C VAL A 58 14.18 15.62 -1.68
N GLY A 59 13.44 16.25 -0.75
CA GLY A 59 13.31 17.71 -0.65
C GLY A 59 12.08 18.32 -1.33
N HIS A 60 11.24 17.52 -2.00
CA HIS A 60 10.01 18.00 -2.66
C HIS A 60 8.79 18.06 -1.72
N THR A 61 8.94 18.69 -0.56
CA THR A 61 7.93 18.77 0.52
C THR A 61 6.70 19.66 0.20
N HIS A 62 6.49 20.00 -1.07
CA HIS A 62 5.44 20.93 -1.53
C HIS A 62 4.68 20.33 -2.71
N GLU A 63 3.99 19.21 -2.46
CA GLU A 63 3.08 18.61 -3.44
C GLU A 63 1.62 19.05 -3.22
N ASP A 64 0.76 18.83 -4.22
CA ASP A 64 -0.66 19.18 -4.16
C ASP A 64 -1.39 18.55 -2.96
N VAL A 65 -0.95 17.34 -2.57
CA VAL A 65 -1.50 16.62 -1.41
C VAL A 65 -1.15 17.35 -0.11
N ASP A 66 0.05 17.91 0.02
CA ASP A 66 0.46 18.69 1.19
C ASP A 66 -0.32 19.99 1.28
N ALA A 67 -0.61 20.62 0.13
CA ALA A 67 -1.47 21.79 0.06
C ALA A 67 -2.91 21.47 0.52
N ALA A 68 -3.46 20.32 0.11
CA ALA A 68 -4.78 19.86 0.55
C ALA A 68 -4.82 19.63 2.08
N PHE A 69 -3.81 18.96 2.64
CA PHE A 69 -3.70 18.78 4.09
C PHE A 69 -3.48 20.11 4.83
N SER A 70 -2.79 21.06 4.22
CA SER A 70 -2.62 22.41 4.79
C SER A 70 -3.94 23.16 4.95
N ARG A 71 -4.91 22.95 4.05
CA ARG A 71 -6.28 23.49 4.20
C ARG A 71 -7.02 22.83 5.36
N ILE A 72 -6.93 21.51 5.48
CA ILE A 72 -7.51 20.77 6.62
C ILE A 72 -6.91 21.25 7.94
N ALA A 73 -5.59 21.43 7.99
CA ALA A 73 -4.89 21.92 9.17
C ALA A 73 -5.32 23.34 9.56
N GLU A 74 -5.59 24.22 8.59
CA GLU A 74 -6.11 25.57 8.86
C GLU A 74 -7.52 25.52 9.47
N THR A 75 -8.39 24.63 8.99
CA THR A 75 -9.72 24.41 9.60
C THR A 75 -9.59 23.94 11.04
N LEU A 76 -8.72 22.96 11.31
CA LEU A 76 -8.51 22.40 12.65
C LEU A 76 -7.78 23.33 13.61
N ARG A 77 -7.05 24.35 13.11
CA ARG A 77 -6.47 25.41 13.95
C ARG A 77 -7.51 26.35 14.54
N ARG A 78 -8.67 26.46 13.90
CA ARG A 78 -9.72 27.43 14.24
C ARG A 78 -10.95 26.78 14.87
N ASN A 79 -11.04 25.46 14.86
CA ASN A 79 -12.21 24.72 15.32
C ASN A 79 -11.75 23.47 16.05
N ASP A 80 -12.35 23.21 17.20
CA ASP A 80 -12.05 22.02 17.96
C ASP A 80 -12.82 20.78 17.45
N ALA A 81 -12.15 19.63 17.49
CA ALA A 81 -12.62 18.36 16.94
C ALA A 81 -12.38 17.20 17.92
N GLU A 82 -12.91 17.32 19.14
CA GLU A 82 -12.71 16.42 20.28
C GLU A 82 -13.33 15.04 20.08
N THR A 83 -14.22 14.88 19.10
CA THR A 83 -14.90 13.63 18.81
C THR A 83 -14.80 13.28 17.32
N MET A 84 -14.86 11.97 17.00
CA MET A 84 -14.80 11.51 15.61
C MET A 84 -15.96 12.03 14.73
N PRO A 85 -17.22 12.12 15.20
CA PRO A 85 -18.29 12.79 14.46
C PRO A 85 -17.95 14.24 14.13
N ARG A 86 -17.44 15.00 15.11
CA ARG A 86 -17.07 16.41 14.91
C ARG A 86 -15.95 16.57 13.89
N LEU A 87 -14.92 15.73 13.97
CA LEU A 87 -13.85 15.71 12.98
C LEU A 87 -14.38 15.42 11.56
N LYS A 88 -15.35 14.51 11.42
CA LYS A 88 -15.94 14.16 10.12
C LYS A 88 -16.75 15.30 9.50
N GLU A 89 -17.43 16.10 10.32
CA GLU A 89 -18.15 17.28 9.85
C GLU A 89 -17.21 18.32 9.23
N MET A 90 -15.98 18.41 9.74
CA MET A 90 -14.98 19.38 9.28
C MET A 90 -14.18 18.93 8.05
N LEU A 91 -14.21 17.63 7.74
CA LEU A 91 -13.41 17.05 6.68
C LEU A 91 -14.24 16.78 5.42
N PRO A 92 -13.75 17.13 4.22
CA PRO A 92 -14.48 16.88 2.99
C PRO A 92 -14.46 15.37 2.65
N ASN A 93 -15.65 14.82 2.35
CA ASN A 93 -15.82 13.48 1.76
C ASN A 93 -15.17 12.32 2.56
N VAL A 94 -15.30 12.31 3.89
CA VAL A 94 -14.71 11.26 4.74
C VAL A 94 -15.42 9.92 4.58
N LYS A 95 -14.62 8.84 4.60
CA LYS A 95 -15.11 7.47 4.72
C LYS A 95 -14.29 6.70 5.74
N ASP A 96 -14.99 6.01 6.64
CA ASP A 96 -14.35 5.12 7.61
C ASP A 96 -13.82 3.86 6.93
N ILE A 97 -12.57 3.54 7.23
CA ILE A 97 -11.96 2.25 6.88
C ILE A 97 -11.86 1.44 8.17
N GLU A 98 -12.88 0.65 8.45
CA GLU A 98 -12.97 -0.09 9.71
C GLU A 98 -12.13 -1.37 9.75
N ALA A 99 -11.82 -1.94 8.57
CA ALA A 99 -11.08 -3.18 8.47
C ALA A 99 -10.23 -3.21 7.20
N ILE A 100 -9.00 -3.70 7.33
CA ILE A 100 -7.98 -3.72 6.27
C ILE A 100 -7.48 -5.15 6.08
N TYR A 101 -7.25 -5.53 4.83
CA TYR A 101 -6.68 -6.83 4.49
C TYR A 101 -5.15 -6.81 4.57
N ASP A 102 -4.57 -7.89 5.09
CA ASP A 102 -3.13 -8.12 5.10
C ASP A 102 -2.64 -8.58 3.71
N ILE A 103 -2.50 -7.61 2.81
CA ILE A 103 -1.99 -7.83 1.46
C ILE A 103 -0.53 -8.29 1.49
N ARG A 104 0.25 -7.79 2.46
CA ARG A 104 1.67 -8.11 2.60
C ARG A 104 1.86 -9.61 2.79
N SER A 105 1.24 -10.21 3.80
CA SER A 105 1.37 -11.64 4.06
C SER A 105 0.79 -12.48 2.92
N TRP A 106 -0.31 -12.01 2.31
CA TRP A 106 -0.98 -12.70 1.22
C TRP A 106 -0.14 -12.79 -0.07
N ILE A 107 0.56 -11.72 -0.46
CA ILE A 107 1.37 -11.70 -1.69
C ILE A 107 2.79 -12.26 -1.48
N THR A 108 3.27 -12.37 -0.24
CA THR A 108 4.68 -12.71 0.09
C THR A 108 5.16 -14.04 -0.53
N SER A 109 4.29 -15.05 -0.66
CA SER A 109 4.66 -16.34 -1.26
C SER A 109 4.91 -16.23 -2.77
N SER A 110 4.26 -15.27 -3.43
CA SER A 110 4.30 -15.04 -4.87
C SER A 110 5.46 -14.17 -5.33
N LEU A 111 6.15 -13.46 -4.44
CA LEU A 111 7.18 -12.49 -4.82
C LEU A 111 8.60 -13.06 -4.75
N ASN A 112 9.42 -12.68 -5.72
CA ASN A 112 10.87 -12.79 -5.69
C ASN A 112 11.49 -11.74 -4.75
N ASP A 113 12.76 -11.94 -4.41
CA ASP A 113 13.54 -10.92 -3.72
C ASP A 113 14.03 -9.89 -4.74
N ILE A 114 14.06 -8.62 -4.33
CA ILE A 114 14.47 -7.52 -5.20
C ILE A 114 15.49 -6.64 -4.48
N ARG A 115 16.64 -6.40 -5.14
CA ARG A 115 17.74 -5.59 -4.61
C ARG A 115 17.89 -4.30 -5.40
N LYS A 116 18.47 -3.27 -4.77
CA LYS A 116 18.75 -1.95 -5.37
C LYS A 116 17.52 -1.18 -5.91
N HIS A 117 16.30 -1.62 -5.58
CA HIS A 117 15.03 -0.96 -5.95
C HIS A 117 14.77 0.35 -5.18
N THR A 118 15.59 0.69 -4.19
CA THR A 118 15.46 1.95 -3.47
C THR A 118 16.04 3.13 -4.25
N LYS A 119 16.86 2.90 -5.27
CA LYS A 119 17.48 3.99 -6.06
C LYS A 119 16.55 4.57 -7.13
N PRO A 120 15.89 3.79 -8.01
CA PRO A 120 15.05 4.35 -9.08
C PRO A 120 13.85 5.12 -8.56
N LEU A 121 13.51 6.27 -9.14
CA LEU A 121 12.30 7.04 -8.75
C LEU A 121 11.08 6.64 -9.57
N HIS A 122 11.24 6.07 -10.75
CA HIS A 122 10.11 5.70 -11.60
C HIS A 122 10.14 4.22 -11.95
N TYR A 123 8.96 3.61 -11.84
CA TYR A 123 8.69 2.24 -12.22
C TYR A 123 7.49 2.21 -13.18
N LYS A 124 7.56 1.32 -14.16
CA LYS A 124 6.49 1.07 -15.13
C LYS A 124 6.31 -0.44 -15.24
N PHE A 125 5.09 -0.91 -15.06
CA PHE A 125 4.71 -2.31 -15.22
C PHE A 125 3.83 -2.44 -16.45
N ILE A 126 4.28 -3.23 -17.43
CA ILE A 126 3.61 -3.39 -18.72
C ILE A 126 3.38 -4.87 -18.96
N ARG A 127 2.19 -5.20 -19.45
CA ARG A 127 1.91 -6.55 -19.91
C ARG A 127 2.61 -6.83 -21.24
N ASP A 128 3.47 -7.83 -21.26
CA ASP A 128 4.01 -8.39 -22.49
C ASP A 128 2.98 -9.32 -23.13
N LEU A 129 2.52 -8.97 -24.33
CA LEU A 129 1.53 -9.75 -25.06
C LEU A 129 2.08 -11.08 -25.56
N ALA A 130 3.39 -11.16 -25.86
CA ALA A 130 4.01 -12.37 -26.39
C ALA A 130 4.16 -13.45 -25.32
N THR A 131 4.65 -13.06 -24.14
CA THR A 131 4.88 -14.01 -23.03
C THR A 131 3.71 -14.12 -22.06
N HIS A 132 2.70 -13.24 -22.20
CA HIS A 132 1.62 -13.03 -21.22
C HIS A 132 2.09 -12.70 -19.80
N ASN A 133 3.37 -12.35 -19.63
CA ASN A 133 3.96 -11.93 -18.37
C ASN A 133 4.00 -10.41 -18.27
N VAL A 134 4.47 -9.89 -17.13
CA VAL A 134 4.65 -8.47 -16.91
C VAL A 134 6.14 -8.15 -16.93
N LYS A 135 6.50 -7.11 -17.70
CA LYS A 135 7.83 -6.50 -17.71
C LYS A 135 7.84 -5.32 -16.75
N MET A 136 8.91 -5.19 -15.99
CA MET A 136 9.15 -4.04 -15.13
C MET A 136 10.21 -3.16 -15.79
N GLN A 137 9.86 -1.93 -16.10
CA GLN A 137 10.82 -0.90 -16.49
C GLN A 137 11.04 0.06 -15.34
N TYR A 138 12.26 0.57 -15.22
CA TYR A 138 12.61 1.53 -14.18
C TYR A 138 13.62 2.55 -14.68
N LYS A 139 13.60 3.74 -14.11
CA LYS A 139 14.59 4.79 -14.37
C LYS A 139 14.87 5.61 -13.12
N ALA A 140 16.08 6.16 -13.04
CA ALA A 140 16.55 6.89 -11.87
C ALA A 140 15.81 8.23 -11.71
N PHE A 141 15.79 9.03 -12.78
CA PHE A 141 15.15 10.35 -12.84
C PHE A 141 14.32 10.48 -14.13
N GLN A 142 13.66 11.62 -14.32
CA GLN A 142 12.85 11.90 -15.50
C GLN A 142 13.64 11.76 -16.82
N ASP A 143 14.86 12.28 -16.85
CA ASP A 143 15.71 12.30 -18.05
C ASP A 143 16.58 11.03 -18.21
N SER A 144 16.47 10.09 -17.28
CA SER A 144 17.20 8.83 -17.35
C SER A 144 16.57 7.87 -18.36
N GLU A 145 17.41 7.12 -19.07
CA GLU A 145 16.95 6.03 -19.95
C GLU A 145 16.19 4.95 -19.15
N TRP A 146 15.14 4.41 -19.75
CA TRP A 146 14.40 3.28 -19.19
C TRP A 146 15.24 2.01 -19.27
N LYS A 147 15.43 1.36 -18.12
CA LYS A 147 15.98 0.01 -18.03
C LYS A 147 14.85 -0.98 -17.90
N THR A 148 15.00 -2.17 -18.47
CA THR A 148 13.99 -3.23 -18.42
C THR A 148 14.50 -4.42 -17.61
N GLU A 149 13.64 -4.98 -16.78
CA GLU A 149 13.87 -6.18 -15.97
C GLU A 149 12.59 -7.03 -15.94
N HIS A 150 12.72 -8.30 -15.57
CA HIS A 150 11.57 -9.16 -15.33
C HIS A 150 10.72 -8.67 -14.14
N GLY A 151 9.44 -9.03 -14.14
CA GLY A 151 8.55 -8.80 -13.00
C GLY A 151 9.06 -9.46 -11.70
N ILE A 152 8.55 -8.96 -10.57
CA ILE A 152 8.85 -9.44 -9.22
C ILE A 152 8.02 -10.68 -8.88
N ILE A 153 6.85 -10.88 -9.49
CA ILE A 153 6.07 -12.10 -9.29
C ILE A 153 6.83 -13.31 -9.87
N GLN A 154 6.96 -14.34 -9.04
CA GLN A 154 7.61 -15.60 -9.39
C GLN A 154 6.94 -16.25 -10.60
N LEU A 155 7.76 -16.78 -11.50
CA LEU A 155 7.31 -17.66 -12.58
C LEU A 155 7.58 -19.11 -12.18
N ILE A 156 6.54 -19.94 -12.11
CA ILE A 156 6.64 -21.39 -11.91
C ILE A 156 6.31 -22.05 -13.24
N SER A 157 7.28 -22.75 -13.82
CA SER A 157 7.15 -23.37 -15.16
C SER A 157 6.68 -22.38 -16.24
N GLY A 158 7.20 -21.15 -16.20
CA GLY A 158 6.88 -20.08 -17.16
C GLY A 158 5.54 -19.36 -16.93
N LYS A 159 4.76 -19.76 -15.90
CA LYS A 159 3.48 -19.10 -15.55
C LYS A 159 3.60 -18.28 -14.26
N PRO A 160 2.94 -17.11 -14.17
CA PRO A 160 2.99 -16.28 -12.97
C PRO A 160 2.30 -16.96 -11.79
N ASN A 161 3.01 -17.07 -10.67
CA ASN A 161 2.51 -17.59 -9.40
C ASN A 161 1.70 -16.51 -8.67
N LEU A 162 0.48 -16.24 -9.13
CA LEU A 162 -0.39 -15.23 -8.52
C LEU A 162 -0.93 -15.71 -7.16
N PRO A 163 -1.05 -14.81 -6.16
CA PRO A 163 -1.60 -15.17 -4.86
C PRO A 163 -3.07 -15.58 -5.00
N LYS A 164 -3.44 -16.68 -4.34
CA LYS A 164 -4.78 -17.29 -4.41
C LYS A 164 -5.59 -16.98 -3.14
N GLY A 165 -6.91 -17.08 -3.25
CA GLY A 165 -7.84 -16.88 -2.12
C GLY A 165 -7.98 -15.42 -1.69
N ILE A 166 -8.65 -15.23 -0.54
CA ILE A 166 -8.89 -13.92 0.06
C ILE A 166 -7.85 -13.68 1.16
N PRO A 167 -7.18 -12.52 1.19
CA PRO A 167 -6.25 -12.18 2.27
C PRO A 167 -6.96 -12.16 3.64
N LYS A 168 -6.19 -12.40 4.69
CA LYS A 168 -6.70 -12.29 6.07
C LYS A 168 -6.97 -10.83 6.40
N VAL A 169 -8.00 -10.55 7.19
CA VAL A 169 -8.24 -9.20 7.73
C VAL A 169 -7.32 -8.99 8.94
N ILE A 170 -6.69 -7.83 9.01
CA ILE A 170 -5.78 -7.45 10.10
C ILE A 170 -6.59 -7.28 11.39
N ASN A 171 -6.14 -7.91 12.47
CA ASN A 171 -6.73 -7.67 13.79
C ASN A 171 -6.21 -6.33 14.35
N PRO A 172 -7.07 -5.53 15.01
CA PRO A 172 -6.61 -4.34 15.73
C PRO A 172 -5.58 -4.70 16.80
N LEU A 173 -4.52 -3.88 16.90
CA LEU A 173 -3.45 -4.05 17.88
C LEU A 173 -3.71 -3.13 19.07
N PHE A 174 -3.84 -3.71 20.26
CA PHE A 174 -4.08 -2.98 21.51
C PHE A 174 -2.85 -2.93 22.43
N GLU A 175 -1.71 -3.51 22.03
CA GLU A 175 -0.50 -3.62 22.86
C GLU A 175 0.01 -2.28 23.39
N LYS A 176 -0.18 -1.19 22.62
CA LYS A 176 0.26 0.16 22.97
C LYS A 176 -0.88 1.08 23.43
N ILE A 177 -2.09 0.56 23.60
CA ILE A 177 -3.28 1.36 23.92
C ILE A 177 -3.82 0.98 25.30
N ASP A 178 -3.59 1.86 26.27
CA ASP A 178 -4.15 1.71 27.61
C ASP A 178 -5.52 2.40 27.70
N ILE A 179 -6.57 1.62 27.44
CA ILE A 179 -7.95 2.11 27.44
C ILE A 179 -8.36 2.59 28.84
N ASN A 180 -7.90 1.93 29.91
CA ASN A 180 -8.27 2.27 31.28
C ASN A 180 -7.67 3.62 31.70
N LYS A 181 -6.42 3.88 31.31
CA LYS A 181 -5.77 5.17 31.53
C LYS A 181 -6.42 6.31 30.75
N ILE A 182 -6.91 6.05 29.54
CA ILE A 182 -7.67 7.06 28.78
C ILE A 182 -9.00 7.33 29.49
N LYS A 183 -9.72 6.29 29.91
CA LYS A 183 -10.99 6.42 30.64
C LYS A 183 -10.85 7.26 31.91
N SER A 184 -9.80 7.03 32.70
CA SER A 184 -9.59 7.76 33.95
C SER A 184 -9.26 9.24 33.75
N ARG A 185 -8.81 9.63 32.55
CA ARG A 185 -8.51 11.02 32.18
C ARG A 185 -9.70 11.77 31.60
N ILE A 186 -10.75 11.10 31.12
CA ILE A 186 -11.93 11.75 30.54
C ILE A 186 -12.51 12.85 31.45
N PRO A 187 -12.71 12.63 32.78
CA PRO A 187 -13.23 13.69 33.65
C PRO A 187 -12.35 14.94 33.70
N GLN A 188 -11.02 14.79 33.55
CA GLN A 188 -10.09 15.91 33.54
C GLN A 188 -10.19 16.72 32.24
N TRP A 189 -10.61 16.10 31.14
CA TRP A 189 -10.81 16.75 29.85
C TRP A 189 -12.21 17.35 29.68
N GLN A 190 -13.07 17.21 30.68
CA GLN A 190 -14.45 17.73 30.63
C GLN A 190 -14.49 19.25 30.39
N CYS A 191 -13.50 20.00 30.88
CA CYS A 191 -13.40 21.43 30.63
C CYS A 191 -13.07 21.80 29.18
N LEU A 192 -12.54 20.85 28.40
CA LEU A 192 -12.23 21.05 26.98
C LEU A 192 -13.44 20.71 26.09
N PHE A 193 -14.45 20.03 26.62
CA PHE A 193 -15.63 19.68 25.84
C PHE A 193 -16.48 20.91 25.57
N THR A 194 -16.90 21.05 24.32
CA THR A 194 -17.68 22.21 23.84
C THR A 194 -19.10 22.24 24.41
N ASP A 195 -19.62 21.06 24.75
CA ASP A 195 -20.93 20.86 25.38
C ASP A 195 -20.78 20.43 26.85
N GLN A 196 -20.47 21.41 27.70
CA GLN A 196 -20.29 21.19 29.14
C GLN A 196 -21.61 20.90 29.87
N ILE A 197 -22.77 21.22 29.27
CA ILE A 197 -24.08 21.15 29.93
C ILE A 197 -24.79 19.83 29.62
N GLU A 198 -24.83 19.38 28.37
CA GLU A 198 -25.55 18.15 28.00
C GLU A 198 -24.64 16.89 28.08
N HIS A 199 -23.34 17.11 28.27
CA HIS A 199 -22.28 16.10 28.41
C HIS A 199 -22.27 15.10 27.23
N THR A 200 -22.65 15.54 26.03
CA THR A 200 -22.78 14.65 24.87
C THR A 200 -21.44 14.05 24.46
N GLU A 201 -20.37 14.84 24.48
CA GLU A 201 -19.01 14.40 24.13
C GLU A 201 -18.45 13.40 25.15
N GLN A 202 -18.70 13.62 26.44
CA GLN A 202 -18.31 12.69 27.50
C GLN A 202 -19.03 11.34 27.36
N LYS A 203 -20.34 11.36 27.09
CA LYS A 203 -21.12 10.15 26.80
C LYS A 203 -20.58 9.42 25.56
N TRP A 204 -20.24 10.17 24.51
CA TRP A 204 -19.64 9.63 23.30
C TRP A 204 -18.32 8.92 23.59
N TRP A 205 -17.40 9.56 24.33
CA TRP A 205 -16.12 8.96 24.72
C TRP A 205 -16.31 7.68 25.55
N GLY A 206 -17.25 7.68 26.50
CA GLY A 206 -17.60 6.48 27.27
C GLY A 206 -18.06 5.32 26.38
N GLY A 207 -18.95 5.61 25.43
CA GLY A 207 -19.43 4.63 24.44
C GLY A 207 -18.32 4.14 23.50
N PHE A 208 -17.48 5.05 23.02
CA PHE A 208 -16.36 4.74 22.13
C PHE A 208 -15.32 3.83 22.80
N LEU A 209 -14.90 4.17 24.03
CA LEU A 209 -13.93 3.34 24.76
C LEU A 209 -14.51 1.99 25.16
N GLY A 210 -15.80 1.94 25.55
CA GLY A 210 -16.49 0.67 25.79
C GLY A 210 -16.60 -0.19 24.53
N HIS A 211 -16.75 0.42 23.35
CA HIS A 211 -16.68 -0.29 22.07
C HIS A 211 -15.28 -0.85 21.80
N LEU A 212 -14.21 -0.07 22.05
CA LEU A 212 -12.83 -0.54 21.89
C LEU A 212 -12.48 -1.70 22.82
N GLU A 213 -12.94 -1.68 24.07
CA GLU A 213 -12.75 -2.81 25.00
C GLU A 213 -13.43 -4.08 24.50
N LYS A 214 -14.68 -3.98 24.03
CA LYS A 214 -15.37 -5.13 23.45
C LYS A 214 -14.64 -5.67 22.22
N ILE A 215 -14.02 -4.81 21.41
CA ILE A 215 -13.17 -5.24 20.29
C ILE A 215 -11.91 -5.95 20.82
N ARG A 216 -11.27 -5.44 21.87
CA ARG A 216 -10.07 -6.04 22.48
C ARG A 216 -10.37 -7.42 23.09
N ASP A 217 -11.46 -7.53 23.85
CA ASP A 217 -11.71 -8.66 24.74
C ASP A 217 -12.62 -9.74 24.12
N SER A 218 -13.53 -9.36 23.20
CA SER A 218 -14.50 -10.30 22.62
C SER A 218 -14.21 -10.57 21.14
N LEU A 219 -13.68 -11.77 20.86
CA LEU A 219 -13.46 -12.24 19.49
C LEU A 219 -14.77 -12.33 18.67
N PRO A 220 -15.90 -12.84 19.22
CA PRO A 220 -17.18 -12.83 18.50
C PRO A 220 -17.66 -11.42 18.15
N TYR A 221 -17.54 -10.47 19.08
CA TYR A 221 -17.91 -9.07 18.84
C TYR A 221 -17.03 -8.44 17.77
N ARG A 222 -15.71 -8.64 17.84
CA ARG A 222 -14.75 -8.17 16.84
C ARG A 222 -15.07 -8.70 15.44
N ARG A 223 -15.36 -10.00 15.32
CA ARG A 223 -15.71 -10.62 14.03
C ARG A 223 -16.97 -10.01 13.43
N THR A 224 -18.01 -9.85 14.24
CA THR A 224 -19.33 -9.40 13.77
C THR A 224 -19.41 -7.90 13.53
N LYS A 225 -18.71 -7.08 14.30
CA LYS A 225 -18.82 -5.61 14.24
C LYS A 225 -17.68 -4.92 13.49
N VAL A 226 -16.51 -5.52 13.38
CA VAL A 226 -15.33 -4.90 12.73
C VAL A 226 -14.93 -5.71 11.50
N LEU A 227 -14.55 -6.98 11.67
CA LEU A 227 -13.94 -7.75 10.58
C LEU A 227 -14.94 -8.05 9.46
N SER A 228 -16.22 -8.23 9.77
CA SER A 228 -17.31 -8.42 8.80
C SER A 228 -17.50 -7.25 7.83
N LYS A 229 -17.01 -6.05 8.19
CA LYS A 229 -17.13 -4.85 7.36
C LYS A 229 -16.07 -4.78 6.27
N ALA A 230 -15.03 -5.61 6.34
CA ALA A 230 -14.05 -5.75 5.27
C ALA A 230 -14.72 -6.31 4.02
N LYS A 231 -14.59 -5.61 2.88
CA LYS A 231 -15.09 -6.07 1.58
C LYS A 231 -13.92 -6.35 0.64
N TRP A 232 -13.82 -7.59 0.17
CA TRP A 232 -12.78 -7.97 -0.79
C TRP A 232 -13.15 -7.51 -2.19
N ILE A 233 -12.58 -6.38 -2.59
CA ILE A 233 -13.01 -5.63 -3.78
C ILE A 233 -12.15 -5.92 -5.01
N LEU A 234 -10.93 -6.46 -4.85
CA LEU A 234 -10.02 -6.71 -5.98
C LEU A 234 -10.69 -7.45 -7.15
N PRO A 235 -11.46 -8.54 -6.94
CA PRO A 235 -12.08 -9.28 -8.04
C PRO A 235 -13.24 -8.54 -8.70
N LEU A 236 -13.79 -7.52 -8.03
CA LEU A 236 -14.93 -6.73 -8.50
C LEU A 236 -14.48 -5.56 -9.40
N LEU A 237 -13.19 -5.27 -9.46
CA LEU A 237 -12.66 -4.20 -10.32
C LEU A 237 -12.81 -4.59 -11.79
N PRO A 238 -13.18 -3.64 -12.67
CA PRO A 238 -13.35 -3.91 -14.09
C PRO A 238 -12.03 -4.34 -14.71
N LYS A 239 -12.11 -5.29 -15.63
CA LYS A 239 -10.95 -5.79 -16.37
C LYS A 239 -10.90 -5.14 -17.74
N GLN A 240 -9.70 -4.80 -18.18
CA GLN A 240 -9.45 -4.33 -19.52
C GLN A 240 -9.69 -5.47 -20.51
N GLN A 241 -10.42 -5.16 -21.58
CA GLN A 241 -10.52 -6.04 -22.75
C GLN A 241 -9.17 -6.02 -23.49
N LEU A 242 -8.83 -7.15 -24.12
CA LEU A 242 -7.66 -7.25 -25.00
C LEU A 242 -7.85 -6.31 -26.20
N LYS A 243 -7.41 -5.07 -26.09
CA LYS A 243 -7.20 -4.22 -27.27
C LYS A 243 -5.77 -4.46 -27.74
N ARG A 244 -5.61 -4.83 -29.02
CA ARG A 244 -4.33 -4.75 -29.71
C ARG A 244 -3.92 -3.28 -29.69
N GLN A 245 -3.08 -2.89 -28.76
CA GLN A 245 -2.32 -1.66 -28.91
C GLN A 245 -1.16 -2.01 -29.83
N GLY A 246 -1.09 -1.33 -30.99
CA GLY A 246 0.14 -1.31 -31.77
C GLY A 246 1.28 -0.75 -30.92
N PRO A 247 2.54 -0.96 -31.32
CA PRO A 247 3.69 -0.48 -30.56
C PRO A 247 3.50 1.00 -30.21
N SER A 248 3.61 1.31 -28.93
CA SER A 248 3.85 2.67 -28.45
C SER A 248 5.15 3.13 -29.10
N VAL A 249 5.06 4.04 -30.06
CA VAL A 249 6.22 4.74 -30.61
C VAL A 249 6.70 5.68 -29.51
N ASP A 250 7.67 5.25 -28.72
CA ASP A 250 8.52 6.19 -27.99
C ASP A 250 9.24 7.02 -29.07
N GLN A 251 9.07 8.34 -29.03
CA GLN A 251 9.76 9.25 -29.94
C GLN A 251 11.27 9.17 -29.68
N ASP A 252 12.02 8.86 -30.74
CA ASP A 252 13.47 8.81 -30.76
C ASP A 252 14.07 10.18 -30.37
N ILE A 253 14.97 10.17 -29.39
CA ILE A 253 15.88 11.29 -29.13
C ILE A 253 17.14 11.05 -29.99
N PRO A 254 17.56 12.01 -30.84
CA PRO A 254 18.68 11.84 -31.76
C PRO A 254 20.01 11.44 -31.09
N ALA A 255 20.78 10.62 -31.82
CA ALA A 255 21.95 9.87 -31.38
C ALA A 255 23.24 10.70 -31.10
N GLU A 256 23.14 11.98 -30.77
CA GLU A 256 24.32 12.88 -30.69
C GLU A 256 24.83 13.14 -29.26
N LEU A 257 24.10 12.75 -28.20
CA LEU A 257 24.50 12.99 -26.79
C LEU A 257 24.97 11.71 -26.08
N ARG A 258 25.72 10.86 -26.77
CA ARG A 258 26.20 9.57 -26.24
C ARG A 258 27.64 9.57 -25.71
N ARG A 259 28.27 10.72 -25.47
CA ARG A 259 29.73 10.74 -25.22
C ARG A 259 30.29 11.53 -24.04
N LEU A 260 29.46 11.94 -23.06
CA LEU A 260 29.97 12.59 -21.83
C LEU A 260 29.08 12.31 -20.61
N LEU A 261 29.00 11.04 -20.16
CA LEU A 261 28.60 10.69 -18.78
C LEU A 261 29.03 9.25 -18.45
N GLU A 262 30.25 8.94 -18.83
CA GLU A 262 30.95 7.71 -18.48
C GLU A 262 31.96 8.09 -17.40
N ASN A 263 31.46 8.27 -16.16
CA ASN A 263 32.22 8.18 -14.90
C ASN A 263 31.38 8.34 -13.60
N GLU A 264 30.08 8.00 -13.62
CA GLU A 264 29.31 7.69 -12.38
C GLU A 264 28.41 6.46 -12.58
N ARG A 265 28.90 5.48 -13.36
CA ARG A 265 28.08 4.43 -13.97
C ARG A 265 28.41 3.02 -13.50
N GLU A 266 28.59 2.80 -12.20
CA GLU A 266 28.39 1.48 -11.61
C GLU A 266 27.58 1.59 -10.30
N GLU A 267 26.62 0.66 -10.12
CA GLU A 267 25.75 0.48 -8.94
C GLU A 267 24.27 0.94 -8.95
N CYS A 268 23.56 0.96 -10.08
CA CYS A 268 22.10 1.24 -10.09
C CYS A 268 21.26 0.22 -10.87
N PHE A 269 21.66 -1.05 -10.89
CA PHE A 269 20.86 -2.11 -11.51
C PHE A 269 19.95 -2.75 -10.47
N VAL A 270 18.64 -2.64 -10.68
CA VAL A 270 17.66 -3.43 -9.93
C VAL A 270 17.89 -4.88 -10.30
N GLN A 271 17.97 -5.75 -9.29
CA GLN A 271 18.17 -7.18 -9.49
C GLN A 271 17.03 -7.93 -8.83
N VAL A 272 16.27 -8.67 -9.63
CA VAL A 272 15.24 -9.59 -9.15
C VAL A 272 15.87 -10.98 -9.05
N GLN A 273 15.83 -11.58 -7.86
CA GLN A 273 16.44 -12.88 -7.59
C GLN A 273 15.39 -13.89 -7.13
N PRO A 274 15.47 -15.16 -7.58
CA PRO A 274 14.63 -16.23 -7.07
C PRO A 274 14.75 -16.36 -5.56
N LYS A 275 13.62 -16.56 -4.89
CA LYS A 275 13.56 -16.73 -3.43
C LYS A 275 14.38 -17.95 -3.00
N GLN A 276 15.42 -17.75 -2.19
CA GLN A 276 16.20 -18.86 -1.64
C GLN A 276 15.36 -19.65 -0.63
N GLN A 277 15.24 -20.96 -0.82
CA GLN A 277 14.64 -21.84 0.19
C GLN A 277 15.56 -21.86 1.43
N LYS A 278 15.08 -21.37 2.57
CA LYS A 278 15.79 -21.54 3.85
C LYS A 278 15.94 -23.04 4.11
N LYS A 279 17.17 -23.56 4.01
CA LYS A 279 17.51 -24.89 4.53
C LYS A 279 17.21 -24.88 6.03
N THR A 280 16.21 -25.63 6.47
CA THR A 280 16.02 -25.93 7.89
C THR A 280 17.17 -26.83 8.34
N SER A 281 18.19 -26.26 8.98
CA SER A 281 19.18 -27.04 9.72
C SER A 281 18.51 -27.58 10.99
N LYS A 282 17.95 -28.79 10.92
CA LYS A 282 17.73 -29.59 12.13
C LYS A 282 19.12 -29.99 12.65
N GLY A 283 19.60 -29.27 13.67
CA GLY A 283 20.78 -29.67 14.43
C GLY A 283 20.43 -30.85 15.33
N ASN A 284 20.89 -32.05 14.96
CA ASN A 284 20.97 -33.19 15.86
C ASN A 284 21.90 -32.83 17.04
N ARG A 285 21.35 -32.62 18.23
CA ARG A 285 22.12 -32.78 19.47
C ARG A 285 22.14 -34.28 19.78
N LYS A 286 23.28 -34.92 19.54
CA LYS A 286 23.62 -36.19 20.15
C LYS A 286 23.77 -35.95 21.66
N GLU A 287 22.99 -36.66 22.44
CA GLU A 287 23.32 -36.97 23.83
C GLU A 287 24.59 -37.81 23.82
N SER A 288 25.63 -37.34 24.50
CA SER A 288 26.77 -38.15 24.89
C SER A 288 26.81 -38.16 26.41
N GLU A 289 26.52 -39.34 26.93
CA GLU A 289 26.71 -39.79 28.30
C GLU A 289 28.11 -39.44 28.81
N GLY A 290 28.18 -39.07 30.09
CA GLY A 290 29.42 -38.86 30.84
C GLY A 290 29.19 -39.26 32.28
N ILE A 291 29.35 -40.56 32.54
CA ILE A 291 29.47 -41.17 33.87
C ILE A 291 30.93 -41.03 34.29
N MET A 292 31.21 -40.17 35.27
CA MET A 292 32.02 -40.38 36.48
C MET A 292 32.28 -39.04 37.17
#